data_AF-A0A3D5ZM98-F1
#
_entry.id   AF-A0A3D5ZM98-F1
#
_cell.length_a   1.000
_cell.length_b   1.000
_cell.length_c   1.000
_cell.angle_alpha   90.00
_cell.angle_beta   90.00
_cell.angle_gamma   90.00
#
_symmetry.space_group_name_H-M   'P 1'
#
loop_
_entity.id
_entity.type
_entity.pdbx_description
1 polymer ?
#
loop_
_entity_poly.entity_id
_entity_poly.type
_entity_poly.pdbx_seq_one_letter_code
_entity_poly.pdbx_strand_id
1 'polypeptide(L)'
;MKNQSEQNIGQTSELQYAVTTAETADAETKTTVATDEAANAQSSEEQLKNKRKIQAKAATKNTVIAALFSALCIVLPMAFHAVPQGGLIFCPMHIPVLLAGLICGWQYGLVVGIVGPTLSMLTTGMPPLATLPSMLIECAVYGLVSGLLMKFVRTGHVYADMYVSLIVAMLAGRIIGGICKALFFTDGEYTIAAWATAYFVKALPGIVMHLALIPSVVFALMKARVTEERYPKIKDDGRNDSSSVQSQTCNETGEQR
;
A
#
# COMPACT_ATOMS: atom_id res chain seq x y z
N MET A 1 -62.68 24.38 -65.06
CA MET A 1 -62.08 23.05 -64.85
C MET A 1 -60.59 23.04 -65.23
N LYS A 2 -59.79 23.93 -64.64
CA LYS A 2 -58.32 23.89 -64.64
C LYS A 2 -57.94 24.27 -63.21
N ASN A 3 -57.49 23.30 -62.42
CA ASN A 3 -56.81 23.44 -61.12
C ASN A 3 -56.98 22.17 -60.27
N GLN A 4 -56.61 21.01 -60.83
CA GLN A 4 -56.42 19.79 -60.03
C GLN A 4 -55.09 19.09 -60.37
N SER A 5 -54.49 19.38 -61.53
CA SER A 5 -53.19 18.83 -61.92
C SER A 5 -51.99 19.61 -61.34
N GLU A 6 -52.11 20.91 -61.06
CA GLU A 6 -50.99 21.73 -60.55
C GLU A 6 -50.79 21.63 -59.03
N GLN A 7 -51.85 21.33 -58.26
CA GLN A 7 -51.73 21.11 -56.81
C GLN A 7 -51.08 19.76 -56.46
N ASN A 8 -51.18 18.75 -57.33
CA ASN A 8 -50.62 17.41 -57.07
C ASN A 8 -49.10 17.34 -57.31
N ILE A 9 -48.56 18.22 -58.17
CA ILE A 9 -47.13 18.25 -58.52
C ILE A 9 -46.31 19.01 -57.46
N GLY A 10 -46.89 20.02 -56.79
CA GLY A 10 -46.24 20.73 -55.69
C GLY A 10 -46.14 19.92 -54.39
N GLN A 11 -47.05 18.96 -54.19
CA GLN A 11 -47.10 18.15 -52.97
C GLN A 11 -46.14 16.95 -53.02
N THR A 12 -45.81 16.46 -54.22
CA THR A 12 -44.83 15.38 -54.40
C THR A 12 -43.38 15.86 -54.28
N SER A 13 -43.06 17.10 -54.69
CA SER A 13 -41.71 17.67 -54.56
C SER A 13 -41.34 18.03 -53.11
N GLU A 14 -42.29 18.54 -52.32
CA GLU A 14 -42.09 18.82 -50.88
C GLU A 14 -41.90 17.55 -50.06
N LEU A 15 -42.66 16.48 -50.35
CA LEU A 15 -42.49 15.18 -49.69
C LEU A 15 -41.13 14.55 -50.03
N GLN A 16 -40.65 14.70 -51.26
CA GLN A 16 -39.35 14.17 -51.68
C GLN A 16 -38.20 14.94 -51.02
N TYR A 17 -38.32 16.26 -50.89
CA TYR A 17 -37.33 17.09 -50.19
C TYR A 17 -37.28 16.76 -48.68
N ALA A 18 -38.45 16.60 -48.05
CA ALA A 18 -38.56 16.25 -46.63
C ALA A 18 -37.94 14.87 -46.31
N VAL A 19 -38.14 13.87 -47.17
CA VAL A 19 -37.56 12.52 -47.00
C VAL A 19 -36.03 12.57 -47.16
N THR A 20 -35.50 13.29 -48.14
CA THR A 20 -34.04 13.45 -48.30
C THR A 20 -33.40 14.21 -47.13
N THR A 21 -34.09 15.20 -46.55
CA THR A 21 -33.59 15.91 -45.35
C THR A 21 -33.64 15.07 -44.07
N ALA A 22 -34.61 14.14 -43.93
CA ALA A 22 -34.68 13.26 -42.78
C ALA A 22 -33.59 12.15 -42.83
N GLU A 23 -33.32 11.61 -44.02
CA GLU A 23 -32.30 10.57 -44.23
C GLU A 23 -30.87 11.11 -44.03
N THR A 24 -30.65 12.39 -44.38
CA THR A 24 -29.37 13.09 -44.13
C THR A 24 -29.17 13.43 -42.65
N ALA A 25 -30.22 13.82 -41.93
CA ALA A 25 -30.15 14.08 -40.49
C ALA A 25 -29.92 12.80 -39.66
N ASP A 26 -30.51 11.66 -40.04
CA ASP A 26 -30.26 10.35 -39.38
C ASP A 26 -28.81 9.88 -39.62
N ALA A 27 -28.26 10.09 -40.83
CA ALA A 27 -26.88 9.75 -41.17
C ALA A 27 -25.84 10.61 -40.44
N GLU A 28 -26.07 11.93 -40.30
CA GLU A 28 -25.19 12.81 -39.51
C GLU A 28 -25.26 12.51 -38.01
N THR A 29 -26.45 12.21 -37.49
CA THR A 29 -26.63 11.84 -36.07
C THR A 29 -25.94 10.50 -35.77
N LYS A 30 -26.03 9.53 -36.68
CA LYS A 30 -25.39 8.21 -36.52
C LYS A 30 -23.86 8.28 -36.65
N THR A 31 -23.36 9.20 -37.47
CA THR A 31 -21.93 9.42 -37.66
C THR A 31 -21.32 10.15 -36.47
N THR A 32 -21.99 11.17 -35.92
CA THR A 32 -21.51 11.94 -34.75
C THR A 32 -21.46 11.10 -33.47
N VAL A 33 -22.51 10.30 -33.22
CA VAL A 33 -22.55 9.36 -32.07
C VAL A 33 -21.43 8.30 -32.18
N ALA A 34 -21.15 7.77 -33.38
CA ALA A 34 -20.09 6.78 -33.58
C ALA A 34 -18.68 7.35 -33.35
N THR A 35 -18.46 8.62 -33.70
CA THR A 35 -17.18 9.31 -33.47
C THR A 35 -16.94 9.67 -32.00
N ASP A 36 -17.99 10.06 -31.27
CA ASP A 36 -17.88 10.39 -29.84
C ASP A 36 -17.65 9.14 -28.98
N GLU A 37 -18.26 8.01 -29.34
CA GLU A 37 -18.02 6.71 -28.69
C GLU A 37 -16.60 6.20 -28.93
N ALA A 38 -16.08 6.33 -30.17
CA ALA A 38 -14.72 5.97 -30.51
C ALA A 38 -13.68 6.85 -29.76
N ALA A 39 -13.92 8.16 -29.65
CA ALA A 39 -13.06 9.07 -28.90
C ALA A 39 -13.07 8.79 -27.39
N ASN A 40 -14.23 8.47 -26.82
CA ASN A 40 -14.36 8.12 -25.40
C ASN A 40 -13.71 6.76 -25.07
N ALA A 41 -13.81 5.79 -25.98
CA ALA A 41 -13.13 4.50 -25.86
C ALA A 41 -11.59 4.66 -25.93
N GLN A 42 -11.07 5.47 -26.86
CA GLN A 42 -9.64 5.77 -26.97
C GLN A 42 -9.10 6.48 -25.71
N SER A 43 -9.84 7.46 -25.20
CA SER A 43 -9.50 8.13 -23.93
C SER A 43 -9.48 7.14 -22.76
N SER A 44 -10.47 6.26 -22.67
CA SER A 44 -10.55 5.24 -21.62
C SER A 44 -9.40 4.24 -21.67
N GLU A 45 -8.98 3.79 -22.85
CA GLU A 45 -7.83 2.91 -23.03
C GLU A 45 -6.51 3.59 -22.67
N GLU A 46 -6.33 4.85 -23.06
CA GLU A 46 -5.12 5.61 -22.73
C GLU A 46 -5.03 5.89 -21.23
N GLN A 47 -6.15 6.23 -20.58
CA GLN A 47 -6.27 6.36 -19.14
C GLN A 47 -5.96 5.05 -18.41
N LEU A 48 -6.48 3.91 -18.89
CA LEU A 48 -6.16 2.60 -18.34
C LEU A 48 -4.67 2.27 -18.50
N LYS A 49 -4.09 2.59 -19.67
CA LYS A 49 -2.67 2.36 -19.97
C LYS A 49 -1.78 3.23 -19.09
N ASN A 50 -2.12 4.50 -18.88
CA ASN A 50 -1.42 5.38 -17.95
C ASN A 50 -1.57 4.91 -16.51
N LYS A 51 -2.77 4.51 -16.07
CA LYS A 51 -2.99 3.94 -14.73
C LYS A 51 -2.15 2.70 -14.50
N ARG A 52 -2.08 1.78 -15.47
CA ARG A 52 -1.22 0.59 -15.43
C ARG A 52 0.27 0.95 -15.37
N LYS A 53 0.72 1.92 -16.16
CA LYS A 53 2.12 2.41 -16.12
C LYS A 53 2.48 2.99 -14.75
N ILE A 54 1.61 3.81 -14.18
CA ILE A 54 1.80 4.41 -12.84
C ILE A 54 1.83 3.31 -11.78
N GLN A 55 0.88 2.38 -11.81
CA GLN A 55 0.83 1.23 -10.89
C GLN A 55 2.07 0.34 -11.00
N ALA A 56 2.51 0.04 -12.22
CA ALA A 56 3.72 -0.75 -12.46
C ALA A 56 4.96 -0.07 -11.88
N LYS A 57 5.12 1.24 -12.11
CA LYS A 57 6.25 2.01 -11.56
C LYS A 57 6.24 2.02 -10.02
N ALA A 58 5.08 2.22 -9.41
CA ALA A 58 4.92 2.17 -7.95
C ALA A 58 5.21 0.77 -7.38
N ALA A 59 4.72 -0.28 -8.04
CA ALA A 59 4.95 -1.66 -7.65
C ALA A 59 6.44 -2.02 -7.73
N THR A 60 7.14 -1.67 -8.81
CA THR A 60 8.59 -1.89 -8.94
C THR A 60 9.36 -1.21 -7.82
N LYS A 61 9.05 0.06 -7.52
CA LYS A 61 9.69 0.81 -6.42
C LYS A 61 9.51 0.09 -5.08
N ASN A 62 8.29 -0.33 -4.76
CA ASN A 62 7.98 -1.00 -3.50
C ASN A 62 8.68 -2.36 -3.38
N THR A 63 8.79 -3.11 -4.49
CA THR A 63 9.52 -4.39 -4.53
C THR A 63 11.02 -4.19 -4.29
N VAL A 64 11.64 -3.17 -4.89
CA VAL A 64 13.06 -2.85 -4.66
C VAL A 64 13.31 -2.48 -3.21
N ILE A 65 12.44 -1.65 -2.61
CA ILE A 65 12.54 -1.27 -1.20
C ILE A 65 12.33 -2.49 -0.28
N ALA A 66 11.36 -3.35 -0.60
CA ALA A 66 11.11 -4.59 0.16
C ALA A 66 12.33 -5.54 0.08
N ALA A 67 12.96 -5.66 -1.09
CA ALA A 67 14.18 -6.45 -1.25
C ALA A 67 15.35 -5.86 -0.43
N LEU A 68 15.49 -4.53 -0.40
CA LEU A 68 16.46 -3.86 0.47
C LEU A 68 16.19 -4.17 1.95
N PHE A 69 14.94 -4.10 2.42
CA PHE A 69 14.61 -4.44 3.80
C PHE A 69 14.84 -5.92 4.12
N SER A 70 14.56 -6.83 3.18
CA SER A 70 14.93 -8.25 3.32
C SER A 70 16.43 -8.45 3.42
N ALA A 71 17.25 -7.70 2.69
CA ALA A 71 18.71 -7.75 2.82
C ALA A 71 19.17 -7.19 4.17
N LEU A 72 18.55 -6.10 4.65
CA LEU A 72 18.81 -5.54 5.97
C LEU A 72 18.44 -6.51 7.10
N CYS A 73 17.43 -7.37 6.91
CA CYS A 73 17.12 -8.47 7.84
C CYS A 73 18.28 -9.46 8.01
N ILE A 74 19.26 -9.52 7.11
CA ILE A 74 20.45 -10.38 7.24
C ILE A 74 21.60 -9.57 7.84
N VAL A 75 21.85 -8.37 7.31
CA VAL A 75 22.99 -7.54 7.70
C VAL A 75 22.88 -7.05 9.15
N LEU A 76 21.69 -6.60 9.57
CA LEU A 76 21.50 -6.06 10.91
C LEU A 76 21.70 -7.11 12.01
N PRO A 77 21.08 -8.31 11.97
CA PRO A 77 21.35 -9.34 12.96
C PRO A 77 22.83 -9.73 13.06
N MET A 78 23.55 -9.81 11.93
CA MET A 78 24.98 -10.09 11.94
C MET A 78 25.79 -9.05 12.72
N ALA A 79 25.46 -7.75 12.56
CA ALA A 79 26.16 -6.69 13.29
C ALA A 79 25.92 -6.75 14.81
N PHE A 80 24.71 -7.10 15.24
CA PHE A 80 24.36 -7.18 16.66
C PHE A 80 24.75 -8.51 17.32
N HIS A 81 25.04 -9.55 16.54
CA HIS A 81 25.60 -10.81 17.06
C HIS A 81 27.06 -10.69 17.51
N ALA A 82 27.76 -9.60 17.16
CA ALA A 82 29.08 -9.28 17.73
C ALA A 82 29.01 -8.98 19.25
N VAL A 83 27.82 -8.67 19.77
CA VAL A 83 27.58 -8.43 21.20
C VAL A 83 26.86 -9.64 21.82
N PRO A 84 27.34 -10.21 22.94
CA PRO A 84 26.66 -11.30 23.62
C PRO A 84 25.21 -10.95 23.93
N GLN A 85 24.26 -11.82 23.58
CA GLN A 85 22.82 -11.63 23.76
C GLN A 85 22.21 -10.43 22.98
N GLY A 86 22.99 -9.73 22.14
CA GLY A 86 22.53 -8.55 21.41
C GLY A 86 21.33 -8.82 20.50
N GLY A 87 21.28 -10.00 19.87
CA GLY A 87 20.15 -10.43 19.05
C GLY A 87 18.83 -10.59 19.82
N LEU A 88 18.90 -11.04 21.08
CA LEU A 88 17.71 -11.24 21.94
C LEU A 88 17.26 -9.95 22.62
N ILE A 89 18.19 -9.06 22.93
CA ILE A 89 17.91 -7.79 23.63
C ILE A 89 17.40 -6.73 22.64
N PHE A 90 18.08 -6.57 21.51
CA PHE A 90 17.81 -5.50 20.55
C PHE A 90 16.88 -5.93 19.41
N CYS A 91 16.67 -7.24 19.25
CA CYS A 91 15.90 -7.89 18.20
C CYS A 91 15.96 -7.13 16.86
N PRO A 92 17.17 -7.00 16.28
CA PRO A 92 17.44 -6.11 15.16
C PRO A 92 16.64 -6.46 13.90
N MET A 93 16.16 -7.70 13.80
CA MET A 93 15.34 -8.19 12.69
C MET A 93 13.94 -7.59 12.63
N HIS A 94 13.38 -7.09 13.75
CA HIS A 94 12.04 -6.48 13.72
C HIS A 94 12.05 -5.10 13.05
N ILE A 95 13.20 -4.40 13.04
CA ILE A 95 13.31 -3.04 12.51
C ILE A 95 13.00 -3.01 11.00
N PRO A 96 13.68 -3.79 10.13
CA PRO A 96 13.41 -3.73 8.69
C PRO A 96 12.01 -4.25 8.36
N VAL A 97 11.46 -5.18 9.14
CA VAL A 97 10.12 -5.75 8.92
C VAL A 97 9.02 -4.72 9.24
N LEU A 98 9.11 -4.06 10.40
CA LEU A 98 8.19 -2.97 10.77
C LEU A 98 8.27 -1.83 9.75
N LEU A 99 9.48 -1.48 9.32
CA LEU A 99 9.71 -0.41 8.36
C LEU A 99 9.14 -0.77 6.97
N ALA A 100 9.29 -2.02 6.53
CA ALA A 100 8.68 -2.52 5.30
C ALA A 100 7.14 -2.45 5.35
N GLY A 101 6.54 -2.82 6.48
CA GLY A 101 5.09 -2.72 6.69
C GLY A 101 4.58 -1.28 6.63
N LEU A 102 5.25 -0.35 7.31
CA LEU A 102 4.87 1.07 7.33
C LEU A 102 5.01 1.76 5.98
N ILE A 103 6.05 1.41 5.22
CA ILE A 103 6.42 2.10 3.98
C ILE A 103 5.77 1.46 2.75
N CYS A 104 5.93 0.15 2.58
CA CYS A 104 5.44 -0.56 1.41
C CYS A 104 4.00 -1.10 1.62
N GLY A 105 3.50 -1.08 2.86
CA GLY A 105 2.18 -1.57 3.23
C GLY A 105 2.20 -3.02 3.70
N TRP A 106 1.01 -3.49 4.10
CA TRP A 106 0.83 -4.78 4.81
C TRP A 106 1.29 -6.01 4.00
N GLN A 107 1.08 -6.03 2.68
CA GLN A 107 1.45 -7.17 1.83
C GLN A 107 2.96 -7.37 1.79
N TYR A 108 3.69 -6.28 1.53
CA TYR A 108 5.15 -6.31 1.50
C TYR A 108 5.74 -6.53 2.88
N GLY A 109 5.18 -5.92 3.93
CA GLY A 109 5.59 -6.17 5.32
C GLY A 109 5.45 -7.63 5.73
N LEU A 110 4.33 -8.28 5.39
CA LEU A 110 4.12 -9.71 5.64
C LEU A 110 5.12 -10.56 4.88
N VAL A 111 5.32 -10.30 3.58
CA VAL A 111 6.27 -11.05 2.76
C VAL A 111 7.69 -10.90 3.30
N VAL A 112 8.13 -9.68 3.62
CA VAL A 112 9.46 -9.42 4.22
C VAL A 112 9.57 -10.07 5.60
N GLY A 113 8.50 -10.09 6.40
CA GLY A 113 8.45 -10.76 7.69
C GLY A 113 8.57 -12.27 7.64
N ILE A 114 8.21 -12.91 6.52
CA ILE A 114 8.40 -14.35 6.28
C ILE A 114 9.76 -14.61 5.63
N VAL A 115 10.04 -13.89 4.54
CA VAL A 115 11.21 -14.10 3.69
C VAL A 115 12.49 -13.67 4.39
N GLY A 116 12.48 -12.58 5.16
CA GLY A 116 13.63 -12.08 5.91
C GLY A 116 14.19 -13.09 6.90
N PRO A 117 13.40 -13.57 7.90
CA PRO A 117 13.81 -14.62 8.84
C PRO A 117 14.28 -15.89 8.15
N THR A 118 13.57 -16.32 7.11
CA THR A 118 13.91 -17.55 6.36
C THR A 118 15.25 -17.41 5.65
N LEU A 119 15.49 -16.29 4.96
CA LEU A 119 16.77 -16.01 4.29
C LEU A 119 17.91 -15.85 5.29
N SER A 120 17.67 -15.18 6.42
CA SER A 120 18.68 -15.05 7.49
C SER A 120 19.08 -16.42 8.04
N MET A 121 18.12 -17.32 8.30
CA MET A 121 18.42 -18.69 8.73
C MET A 121 19.24 -19.42 7.68
N LEU A 122 18.84 -19.35 6.40
CA LEU A 122 19.53 -20.08 5.33
C LEU A 122 20.97 -19.59 5.11
N THR A 123 21.23 -18.29 5.33
CA THR A 123 22.54 -17.68 5.10
C THR A 123 23.47 -17.73 6.31
N THR A 124 22.94 -17.57 7.53
CA THR A 124 23.74 -17.45 8.76
C THR A 124 23.60 -18.63 9.72
N GLY A 125 22.66 -19.54 9.46
CA GLY A 125 22.30 -20.63 10.39
C GLY A 125 21.52 -20.18 11.63
N MET A 126 21.22 -18.88 11.75
CA MET A 126 20.46 -18.29 12.86
C MET A 126 19.27 -17.48 12.31
N PRO A 127 18.07 -17.55 12.93
CA PRO A 127 17.76 -18.18 14.22
C PRO A 127 17.67 -19.73 14.15
N PRO A 128 17.88 -20.45 15.28
CA PRO A 128 17.77 -21.91 15.32
C PRO A 128 16.39 -22.39 14.84
N LEU A 129 16.36 -23.49 14.07
CA LEU A 129 15.14 -24.06 13.49
C LEU A 129 14.04 -24.31 14.52
N ALA A 130 14.41 -24.68 15.75
CA ALA A 130 13.44 -24.90 16.85
C ALA A 130 12.63 -23.65 17.21
N THR A 131 13.21 -22.46 17.08
CA THR A 131 12.56 -21.17 17.40
C THR A 131 12.02 -20.45 16.17
N LEU A 132 12.37 -20.93 14.98
CA LEU A 132 12.09 -20.26 13.72
C LEU A 132 10.58 -20.08 13.44
N PRO A 133 9.71 -21.09 13.64
CA PRO A 133 8.27 -20.90 13.40
C PRO A 133 7.68 -19.76 14.24
N SER A 134 8.06 -19.69 15.52
CA SER A 134 7.56 -18.63 16.41
C SER A 134 8.03 -17.23 16.00
N MET A 135 9.30 -17.08 15.61
CA MET A 135 9.88 -15.81 15.17
C MET A 135 9.35 -15.37 13.81
N LEU A 136 9.13 -16.31 12.90
CA LEU A 136 8.59 -16.05 11.56
C LEU A 136 7.15 -15.55 11.65
N ILE A 137 6.32 -16.17 12.49
CA ILE A 137 4.95 -15.70 12.74
C ILE A 137 4.97 -14.33 13.42
N GLU A 138 5.81 -14.13 14.45
CA GLU A 138 5.95 -12.84 15.13
C GLU A 138 6.36 -11.71 14.15
N CYS A 139 7.35 -11.95 13.28
CA CYS A 139 7.78 -10.99 12.26
C CYS A 139 6.68 -10.74 11.22
N ALA A 140 6.02 -11.78 10.73
CA ALA A 140 4.91 -11.63 9.78
C ALA A 140 3.78 -10.76 10.37
N VAL A 141 3.44 -10.98 11.64
CA VAL A 141 2.45 -10.17 12.37
C VAL A 141 2.90 -8.73 12.49
N TYR A 142 4.17 -8.46 12.81
CA TYR A 142 4.68 -7.08 12.87
C TYR A 142 4.52 -6.34 11.54
N GLY A 143 4.93 -6.96 10.43
CA GLY A 143 4.81 -6.38 9.10
C GLY A 143 3.35 -6.18 8.66
N LEU A 144 2.48 -7.14 8.99
CA LEU A 144 1.05 -7.08 8.71
C LEU A 144 0.36 -5.97 9.51
N VAL A 145 0.50 -5.98 10.83
CA VAL A 145 -0.22 -5.07 11.74
C VAL A 145 0.27 -3.63 11.55
N SER A 146 1.58 -3.41 11.42
CA SER A 146 2.12 -2.06 11.17
C SER A 146 1.61 -1.49 9.85
N GLY A 147 1.60 -2.27 8.77
CA GLY A 147 1.09 -1.83 7.47
C GLY A 147 -0.43 -1.66 7.43
N LEU A 148 -1.17 -2.50 8.16
CA LEU A 148 -2.63 -2.42 8.22
C LEU A 148 -3.09 -1.22 9.05
N LEU A 149 -2.53 -1.02 10.24
CA LEU A 149 -2.85 0.14 11.07
C LEU A 149 -2.49 1.44 10.38
N MET A 150 -1.38 1.48 9.65
CA MET A 150 -1.05 2.65 8.86
C MET A 150 -2.15 2.90 7.80
N LYS A 151 -2.86 1.90 7.27
CA LYS A 151 -4.00 2.12 6.35
C LYS A 151 -5.28 2.60 7.06
N PHE A 152 -5.56 2.09 8.26
CA PHE A 152 -6.81 2.35 8.98
C PHE A 152 -6.79 3.57 9.91
N VAL A 153 -5.65 3.85 10.55
CA VAL A 153 -5.49 4.98 11.47
C VAL A 153 -5.20 6.24 10.65
N ARG A 154 -6.10 7.22 10.76
CA ARG A 154 -5.98 8.53 10.12
C ARG A 154 -6.32 9.62 11.12
N THR A 155 -5.44 9.85 12.09
CA THR A 155 -5.65 10.85 13.16
C THR A 155 -5.25 12.26 12.70
N GLY A 156 -4.79 12.42 11.46
CA GLY A 156 -4.44 13.72 10.86
C GLY A 156 -3.00 14.15 11.11
N HIS A 157 -2.24 13.40 11.93
CA HIS A 157 -0.82 13.63 12.19
C HIS A 157 -0.01 12.36 11.86
N VAL A 158 0.81 12.42 10.82
CA VAL A 158 1.65 11.29 10.34
C VAL A 158 2.46 10.66 11.48
N TYR A 159 3.03 11.49 12.35
CA TYR A 159 3.85 11.02 13.46
C TYR A 159 3.03 10.24 14.48
N ALA A 160 1.83 10.72 14.83
CA ALA A 160 0.96 10.03 15.77
C ALA A 160 0.51 8.68 15.21
N ASP A 161 0.06 8.64 13.96
CA ASP A 161 -0.37 7.40 13.29
C ASP A 161 0.79 6.38 13.22
N MET A 162 2.01 6.85 12.96
CA MET A 162 3.21 6.02 12.95
C MET A 162 3.54 5.47 14.35
N TYR A 163 3.58 6.30 15.40
CA TYR A 163 3.85 5.81 16.76
C TYR A 163 2.78 4.83 17.24
N VAL A 164 1.50 5.12 16.98
CA VAL A 164 0.39 4.23 17.34
C VAL A 164 0.52 2.89 16.61
N SER A 165 0.77 2.91 15.29
CA SER A 165 0.95 1.68 14.51
C SER A 165 2.17 0.88 14.96
N LEU A 166 3.29 1.52 15.32
CA LEU A 166 4.44 0.85 15.90
C LEU A 166 4.11 0.16 17.22
N ILE A 167 3.55 0.89 18.18
CA ILE A 167 3.29 0.38 19.53
C ILE A 167 2.30 -0.79 19.46
N VAL A 168 1.22 -0.65 18.69
CA VAL A 168 0.23 -1.72 18.54
C VAL A 168 0.82 -2.91 17.80
N ALA A 169 1.59 -2.70 16.73
CA ALA A 169 2.28 -3.80 16.05
C ALA A 169 3.19 -4.55 17.02
N MET A 170 4.02 -3.83 17.77
CA MET A 170 4.90 -4.38 18.79
C MET A 170 4.14 -5.23 19.82
N LEU A 171 3.07 -4.71 20.40
CA LEU A 171 2.28 -5.48 21.36
C LEU A 171 1.65 -6.73 20.72
N ALA A 172 1.07 -6.60 19.53
CA ALA A 172 0.43 -7.71 18.83
C ALA A 172 1.40 -8.85 18.50
N GLY A 173 2.58 -8.53 17.97
CA GLY A 173 3.58 -9.56 17.67
C GLY A 173 4.17 -10.21 18.93
N ARG A 174 4.32 -9.48 20.04
CA ARG A 174 4.77 -10.07 21.32
C ARG A 174 3.75 -11.03 21.93
N ILE A 175 2.46 -10.70 21.82
CA ILE A 175 1.38 -11.58 22.26
C ILE A 175 1.34 -12.84 21.39
N ILE A 176 1.30 -12.68 20.05
CA ILE A 176 1.18 -13.81 19.13
C ILE A 176 2.45 -14.66 19.13
N GLY A 177 3.64 -14.05 19.11
CA GLY A 177 4.92 -14.75 19.22
C GLY A 177 5.06 -15.50 20.55
N GLY A 178 4.56 -14.91 21.64
CA GLY A 178 4.46 -15.56 22.94
C GLY A 178 3.59 -16.81 22.94
N ILE A 179 2.40 -16.71 22.35
CA ILE A 179 1.44 -17.82 22.21
C ILE A 179 2.02 -18.91 21.31
N CYS A 180 2.56 -18.55 20.13
CA CYS A 180 3.20 -19.51 19.24
C CYS A 180 4.36 -20.23 19.94
N LYS A 181 5.22 -19.50 20.65
CA LYS A 181 6.32 -20.11 21.39
C LYS A 181 5.81 -21.06 22.48
N ALA A 182 4.73 -20.72 23.18
CA ALA A 182 4.08 -21.61 24.15
C ALA A 182 3.55 -22.91 23.51
N LEU A 183 3.03 -22.83 22.27
CA LEU A 183 2.47 -23.97 21.55
C LEU A 183 3.56 -24.88 20.94
N PHE A 184 4.71 -24.33 20.57
CA PHE A 184 5.81 -25.08 19.94
C PHE A 184 6.88 -25.55 20.93
N PHE A 185 7.11 -24.85 22.05
CA PHE A 185 8.00 -25.28 23.13
C PHE A 185 7.17 -25.97 24.25
N THR A 186 6.75 -27.20 23.97
CA THR A 186 5.88 -28.00 24.86
C THR A 186 6.66 -28.85 25.88
N ASP A 187 7.99 -28.75 25.93
CA ASP A 187 8.86 -29.55 26.81
C ASP A 187 8.83 -29.12 28.30
N GLY A 188 7.87 -28.29 28.71
CA GLY A 188 7.58 -27.99 30.12
C GLY A 188 8.40 -26.86 30.77
N GLU A 189 9.39 -26.28 30.08
CA GLU A 189 10.20 -25.18 30.63
C GLU A 189 9.64 -23.76 30.36
N TYR A 190 8.58 -23.65 29.56
CA TYR A 190 8.04 -22.34 29.17
C TYR A 190 7.01 -21.84 30.19
N THR A 191 7.45 -20.91 31.06
CA THR A 191 6.58 -20.26 32.05
C THR A 191 6.10 -18.89 31.58
N ILE A 192 4.92 -18.46 32.05
CA ILE A 192 4.42 -17.10 31.83
C ILE A 192 5.40 -16.03 32.36
N ALA A 193 6.10 -16.34 33.45
CA ALA A 193 7.15 -15.47 34.00
C ALA A 193 8.37 -15.37 33.06
N ALA A 194 8.80 -16.47 32.45
CA ALA A 194 9.89 -16.46 31.46
C ALA A 194 9.50 -15.71 30.19
N TRP A 195 8.27 -15.89 29.71
CA TRP A 195 7.71 -15.10 28.61
C TRP A 195 7.71 -13.61 28.93
N ALA A 196 7.11 -13.21 30.05
CA ALA A 196 7.00 -11.81 30.44
C ALA A 196 8.39 -11.15 30.62
N THR A 197 9.33 -11.88 31.24
CA THR A 197 10.70 -11.39 31.43
C THR A 197 11.43 -11.24 30.10
N ALA A 198 11.28 -12.18 29.17
CA ALA A 198 11.93 -12.11 27.87
C ALA A 198 11.38 -10.98 26.99
N TYR A 199 10.06 -10.85 26.92
CA TYR A 199 9.40 -9.96 25.96
C TYR A 199 9.11 -8.54 26.47
N PHE A 200 9.09 -8.32 27.79
CA PHE A 200 8.91 -6.99 28.37
C PHE A 200 10.19 -6.50 29.06
N VAL A 201 10.78 -7.28 29.96
CA VAL A 201 11.93 -6.80 30.75
C VAL A 201 13.21 -6.74 29.91
N LYS A 202 13.57 -7.83 29.22
CA LYS A 202 14.79 -7.89 28.40
C LYS A 202 14.67 -7.13 27.07
N ALA A 203 13.45 -7.01 26.53
CA ALA A 203 13.21 -6.34 25.26
C ALA A 203 13.02 -4.82 25.40
N LEU A 204 12.81 -4.27 26.60
CA LEU A 204 12.69 -2.83 26.87
C LEU A 204 13.77 -1.97 26.19
N PRO A 205 15.08 -2.25 26.33
CA PRO A 205 16.11 -1.46 25.63
C PRO A 205 15.97 -1.53 24.10
N GLY A 206 15.55 -2.68 23.55
CA GLY A 206 15.23 -2.83 22.13
C GLY A 206 14.03 -1.98 21.71
N ILE A 207 12.95 -1.98 22.50
CA ILE A 207 11.73 -1.19 22.24
C ILE A 207 12.06 0.31 22.20
N VAL A 208 12.82 0.80 23.19
CA VAL A 208 13.25 2.20 23.22
C VAL A 208 14.07 2.55 21.97
N MET A 209 14.99 1.67 21.57
CA MET A 209 15.78 1.86 20.36
C MET A 209 14.92 1.84 19.10
N HIS A 210 13.94 0.94 18.98
CA HIS A 210 13.02 0.89 17.84
C HIS A 210 12.16 2.15 17.73
N LEU A 211 11.62 2.64 18.86
CA LEU A 211 10.82 3.88 18.90
C LEU A 211 11.63 5.12 18.55
N ALA A 212 12.94 5.13 18.77
CA ALA A 212 13.82 6.23 18.35
C ALA A 212 14.28 6.07 16.89
N LEU A 213 14.66 4.86 16.51
CA LEU A 213 15.33 4.59 15.24
C LEU A 213 14.35 4.51 14.07
N ILE A 214 13.19 3.85 14.22
CA ILE A 214 12.22 3.69 13.13
C ILE A 214 11.69 5.05 12.64
N PRO A 215 11.22 5.97 13.51
CA PRO A 215 10.78 7.30 13.07
C PRO A 215 11.89 8.10 12.38
N SER A 216 13.13 7.99 12.88
CA SER A 216 14.29 8.67 12.29
C SER A 216 14.58 8.17 10.88
N VAL A 217 14.51 6.85 10.66
CA VAL A 217 14.70 6.25 9.34
C VAL A 217 13.56 6.61 8.39
N VAL A 218 12.30 6.57 8.86
CA VAL A 218 11.15 7.01 8.05
C VAL A 218 11.32 8.46 7.63
N PHE A 219 11.76 9.35 8.53
CA PHE A 219 12.03 10.74 8.22
C PHE A 219 13.15 10.91 7.18
N ALA A 220 14.24 10.16 7.31
CA ALA A 220 15.32 10.16 6.32
C ALA A 220 14.82 9.70 4.94
N LEU A 221 13.96 8.69 4.89
CA LEU A 221 13.36 8.19 3.65
C LEU A 221 12.33 9.15 3.04
N MET A 222 11.55 9.86 3.87
CA MET A 222 10.70 10.97 3.43
C MET A 222 11.53 12.09 2.81
N LYS A 223 12.65 12.46 3.45
CA LYS A 223 13.58 13.48 2.93
C LYS A 223 14.22 13.04 1.61
N ALA A 224 14.48 11.74 1.45
CA ALA A 224 14.97 11.15 0.20
C ALA A 224 13.88 11.02 -0.89
N ARG A 225 12.63 11.46 -0.64
CA ARG A 225 11.46 11.35 -1.54
C ARG A 225 11.17 9.92 -2.03
N VAL A 226 11.59 8.91 -1.26
CA VAL A 226 11.37 7.50 -1.60
C VAL A 226 9.90 7.13 -1.34
N THR A 227 9.30 7.74 -0.32
CA THR A 227 7.88 7.63 0.02
C THR A 227 7.11 8.88 -0.42
N GLU A 228 5.88 8.68 -0.89
CA GLU A 228 4.97 9.79 -1.15
C GLU A 228 4.53 10.38 0.20
N GLU A 229 4.53 11.71 0.29
CA GLU A 229 4.19 12.41 1.52
C GLU A 229 2.70 12.18 1.83
N ARG A 230 2.44 11.44 2.91
CA ARG A 230 1.10 10.94 3.26
C ARG A 230 0.07 12.05 3.56
N TYR A 231 0.56 13.20 4.01
CA TYR A 231 -0.22 14.44 4.07
C TYR A 231 0.60 15.52 3.38
N PRO A 232 0.28 15.90 2.13
CA PRO A 232 0.92 17.05 1.53
C PRO A 232 0.62 18.26 2.40
N LYS A 233 1.66 18.99 2.83
CA LYS A 233 1.44 20.31 3.42
C LYS A 233 0.81 21.16 2.33
N ILE A 234 -0.43 21.60 2.54
CA ILE A 234 -1.02 22.66 1.72
C ILE A 234 -0.10 23.86 1.91
N LYS A 235 0.70 24.08 0.89
CA LYS A 235 1.56 25.25 0.78
C LYS A 235 0.61 26.34 0.31
N ASP A 236 0.30 27.28 1.19
CA ASP A 236 -0.44 28.50 0.85
C ASP A 236 0.50 29.42 0.06
N ASP A 237 0.89 28.93 -1.11
CA ASP A 237 1.59 29.67 -2.13
C ASP A 237 0.44 30.25 -2.95
N GLY A 238 0.15 31.55 -2.81
CA GLY A 238 -0.92 32.26 -3.53
C GLY A 238 -0.75 32.31 -5.05
N ARG A 239 -0.49 31.16 -5.68
CA ARG A 239 -0.33 30.94 -7.10
C ARG A 239 -1.38 29.92 -7.53
N ASN A 240 -2.40 30.44 -8.22
CA ASN A 240 -3.43 29.68 -8.90
C ASN A 240 -2.79 28.80 -9.99
N ASP A 241 -2.31 27.62 -9.61
CA ASP A 241 -1.95 26.56 -10.54
C ASP A 241 -3.12 25.56 -10.60
N SER A 242 -4.14 25.93 -11.38
CA SER A 242 -5.36 25.16 -11.65
C SER A 242 -5.12 23.90 -12.51
N SER A 243 -4.03 23.14 -12.29
CA SER A 243 -3.65 22.05 -13.20
C SER A 243 -2.97 20.83 -12.56
N SER A 244 -3.13 20.55 -11.26
CA SER A 244 -2.62 19.28 -10.71
C SER A 244 -3.32 18.66 -9.49
N VAL A 245 -4.58 19.01 -9.20
CA VAL A 245 -5.34 18.33 -8.13
C VAL A 245 -6.70 17.86 -8.67
N GLN A 246 -6.69 16.77 -9.42
CA GLN A 246 -7.89 15.97 -9.69
C GLN A 246 -7.51 14.49 -9.85
N SER A 247 -6.90 13.89 -8.83
CA SER A 247 -6.72 12.43 -8.75
C SER A 247 -6.46 12.00 -7.31
N GLN A 248 -7.47 12.12 -6.43
CA GLN A 248 -7.74 11.22 -5.29
C GLN A 248 -8.82 11.78 -4.34
N THR A 249 -10.02 12.06 -4.86
CA THR A 249 -11.24 12.07 -4.04
C THR A 249 -12.43 11.79 -4.97
N CYS A 250 -12.56 10.53 -5.39
CA CYS A 250 -13.87 9.98 -5.73
C CYS A 250 -13.84 8.49 -5.40
N ASN A 251 -14.79 8.07 -4.56
CA ASN A 251 -15.08 6.73 -4.04
C ASN A 251 -14.12 6.28 -2.90
N GLU A 252 -14.55 5.99 -1.67
CA GLU A 252 -15.81 5.42 -1.21
C GLU A 252 -16.17 5.93 0.20
N THR A 253 -17.21 6.75 0.33
CA THR A 253 -18.12 6.70 1.50
C THR A 253 -19.44 7.35 1.08
N GLY A 254 -20.31 6.54 0.50
CA GLY A 254 -21.59 7.01 -0.03
C GLY A 254 -22.36 5.92 -0.74
N GLU A 255 -22.57 4.78 -0.09
CA GLU A 255 -23.72 3.93 -0.43
C GLU A 255 -24.27 3.30 0.84
N GLN A 256 -25.33 3.94 1.38
CA GLN A 256 -26.33 3.26 2.18
C GLN A 256 -27.24 2.49 1.21
N ARG A 257 -27.26 1.16 1.31
CA ARG A 257 -28.49 0.37 1.33
C ARG A 257 -28.23 -1.00 1.93
#